data_AF-A0A9E5YN97-F1
#
_entry.id   AF-A0A9E5YN97-F1
#
_cell.length_a   1.000
_cell.length_b   1.000
_cell.length_c   1.000
_cell.angle_alpha   90.00
_cell.angle_beta   90.00
_cell.angle_gamma   90.00
#
_symmetry.space_group_name_H-M   'P 1'
#
loop_
_entity.id
_entity.type
_entity.pdbx_description
1 polymer ?
#
loop_
_entity_poly.entity_id
_entity_poly.type
_entity_poly.pdbx_seq_one_letter_code
_entity_poly.pdbx_strand_id
1 'polypeptide(L)'
;MFGKNRSQYLARYLNSVGHDADFGGVAQDHDEIQNKIDVADMIVAVSPDIHVRLMNDFKIDDKRTVELNVDDRPEIVLPAGKQLDGDDWVNFQERYVYPKLLEQLKGAMGDLKD
;
A
#
# COMPACT_ATOMS: atom_id res chain seq x y z
N MET A 1 13.41 1.31 0.63
CA MET A 1 12.42 1.66 -0.41
C MET A 1 11.07 1.75 0.29
N PHE A 2 10.59 2.96 0.56
CA PHE A 2 9.38 3.19 1.37
C PHE A 2 8.16 2.54 0.71
N GLY A 3 7.28 1.91 1.49
CA GLY A 3 6.01 1.33 1.00
C GLY A 3 6.05 -0.08 0.40
N LYS A 4 7.21 -0.61 -0.04
CA LYS A 4 7.27 -1.92 -0.72
C LYS A 4 6.75 -3.08 0.13
N ASN A 5 7.04 -3.10 1.42
CA ASN A 5 6.56 -4.15 2.33
C ASN A 5 5.03 -4.07 2.52
N ARG A 6 4.48 -2.86 2.57
CA ARG A 6 3.04 -2.63 2.72
C ARG A 6 2.28 -3.03 1.46
N SER A 7 2.77 -2.64 0.28
CA SER A 7 2.12 -3.00 -0.99
C SER A 7 2.19 -4.50 -1.24
N GLN A 8 3.33 -5.14 -0.95
CA GLN A 8 3.45 -6.60 -1.04
C GLN A 8 2.51 -7.33 -0.08
N TYR A 9 2.38 -6.87 1.16
CA TYR A 9 1.44 -7.44 2.13
C TYR A 9 0.00 -7.34 1.63
N LEU A 10 -0.42 -6.16 1.17
CA LEU A 10 -1.78 -5.94 0.67
C LEU A 10 -2.09 -6.78 -0.57
N ALA A 11 -1.15 -6.89 -1.52
CA ALA A 11 -1.33 -7.75 -2.69
C ALA A 11 -1.51 -9.22 -2.28
N ARG A 12 -0.70 -9.73 -1.33
CA ARG A 12 -0.86 -11.10 -0.81
C ARG A 12 -2.21 -11.30 -0.13
N TYR A 13 -2.64 -10.33 0.67
CA TYR A 13 -3.95 -10.38 1.32
C TYR A 13 -5.09 -10.39 0.29
N LEU A 14 -5.08 -9.47 -0.68
CA LEU A 14 -6.10 -9.37 -1.73
C LEU A 14 -6.20 -10.66 -2.56
N ASN A 15 -5.05 -11.23 -2.95
CA ASN A 15 -4.99 -12.56 -3.60
C ASN A 15 -5.60 -13.66 -2.71
N SER A 16 -5.31 -13.64 -1.41
CA SER A 16 -5.85 -14.65 -0.48
C SER A 16 -7.37 -14.59 -0.31
N VAL A 17 -8.00 -13.44 -0.59
CA VAL A 17 -9.45 -13.25 -0.52
C VAL A 17 -10.12 -13.23 -1.90
N GLY A 18 -9.39 -13.60 -2.95
CA GLY A 18 -9.94 -13.87 -4.28
C GLY A 18 -9.90 -12.70 -5.27
N HIS A 19 -9.14 -11.63 -5.00
CA HIS A 19 -8.87 -10.57 -5.96
C HIS A 19 -7.55 -10.80 -6.68
N ASP A 20 -7.46 -10.49 -7.96
CA ASP A 20 -6.18 -10.45 -8.67
C ASP A 20 -5.46 -9.15 -8.29
N ALA A 21 -4.32 -9.26 -7.62
CA ALA A 21 -3.60 -8.11 -7.10
C ALA A 21 -2.08 -8.24 -7.30
N ASP A 22 -1.49 -7.20 -7.85
CA ASP A 22 -0.04 -7.04 -7.98
C ASP A 22 0.45 -5.88 -7.10
N PHE A 23 1.78 -5.78 -6.92
CA PHE A 23 2.43 -4.70 -6.21
C PHE A 23 3.60 -4.12 -7.01
N GLY A 24 3.93 -2.86 -6.71
CA GLY A 24 5.04 -2.15 -7.34
C GLY A 24 5.52 -0.99 -6.48
N GLY A 25 6.62 -0.39 -6.89
CA GLY A 25 7.12 0.87 -6.34
C GLY A 25 7.25 1.92 -7.44
N VAL A 26 6.85 3.15 -7.13
CA VAL A 26 6.92 4.32 -8.05
C VAL A 26 8.35 4.70 -8.48
N ALA A 27 9.38 4.05 -7.92
CA ALA A 27 10.79 4.23 -8.30
C ALA A 27 11.35 3.05 -9.12
N GLN A 28 10.51 2.09 -9.53
CA GLN A 28 10.89 1.01 -10.44
C GLN A 28 10.84 1.49 -11.90
N ASP A 29 11.04 0.56 -12.84
CA ASP A 29 10.93 0.82 -14.26
C ASP A 29 9.56 1.44 -14.60
N HIS A 30 9.59 2.57 -15.30
CA HIS A 30 8.40 3.36 -15.59
C HIS A 30 7.40 2.60 -16.46
N ASP A 31 7.90 1.91 -17.50
CA ASP A 31 7.06 1.14 -18.42
C ASP A 31 6.42 -0.06 -17.71
N GLU A 32 7.17 -0.73 -16.83
CA GLU A 32 6.64 -1.83 -16.01
C GLU A 32 5.47 -1.35 -15.14
N ILE A 33 5.62 -0.22 -14.44
CA ILE A 33 4.58 0.31 -13.55
C ILE A 33 3.39 0.84 -14.35
N GLN A 34 3.59 1.51 -15.48
CA GLN A 34 2.51 1.96 -16.34
C GLN A 34 1.68 0.78 -16.87
N ASN A 35 2.32 -0.31 -17.31
CA ASN A 35 1.61 -1.50 -17.76
C ASN A 35 0.71 -2.10 -16.66
N LYS A 36 1.17 -2.12 -15.40
CA LYS A 36 0.35 -2.57 -14.26
C LYS A 36 -0.84 -1.65 -14.01
N ILE A 37 -0.64 -0.33 -14.13
CA ILE A 37 -1.68 0.68 -13.98
C ILE A 37 -2.76 0.54 -15.07
N ASP A 38 -2.34 0.34 -16.32
CA ASP A 38 -3.25 0.27 -17.46
C ASP A 38 -4.25 -0.87 -17.34
N VAL A 39 -3.83 -2.02 -16.80
CA VAL A 39 -4.68 -3.21 -16.62
C VAL A 39 -5.44 -3.24 -15.29
N ALA A 40 -5.10 -2.38 -14.34
CA ALA A 40 -5.75 -2.37 -13.03
C ALA A 40 -7.13 -1.69 -13.08
N ASP A 41 -8.11 -2.24 -12.36
CA ASP A 41 -9.40 -1.58 -12.12
C ASP A 41 -9.30 -0.53 -10.99
N MET A 42 -8.42 -0.81 -10.03
CA MET A 42 -8.19 0.01 -8.84
C MET A 42 -6.70 0.06 -8.51
N ILE A 43 -6.24 1.22 -8.06
CA ILE A 43 -4.87 1.43 -7.60
C ILE A 43 -4.89 1.83 -6.13
N VAL A 44 -4.11 1.11 -5.30
CA VAL A 44 -3.99 1.39 -3.87
C VAL A 44 -2.60 1.95 -3.58
N ALA A 45 -2.54 3.22 -3.19
CA ALA A 45 -1.32 3.87 -2.74
C ALA A 45 -1.17 3.73 -1.23
N VAL A 46 -0.09 3.09 -0.77
CA VAL A 46 0.11 2.75 0.66
C VAL A 46 0.54 3.93 1.54
N SER A 47 0.80 5.10 0.95
CA SER A 47 1.07 6.36 1.64
C SER A 47 0.70 7.56 0.77
N PRO A 48 0.45 8.74 1.37
CA PRO A 48 0.19 9.98 0.62
C PRO A 48 1.34 10.35 -0.34
N ASP A 49 2.59 10.19 0.09
CA ASP A 49 3.76 10.50 -0.75
C ASP A 49 3.82 9.63 -2.01
N ILE A 50 3.42 8.36 -1.90
CA ILE A 50 3.35 7.44 -3.04
C ILE A 50 2.20 7.82 -3.94
N HIS A 51 1.05 8.21 -3.39
CA HIS A 51 -0.09 8.69 -4.17
C HIS A 51 0.27 9.94 -4.99
N VAL A 52 0.93 10.93 -4.37
CA VAL A 52 1.39 12.14 -5.07
C VAL A 52 2.34 11.78 -6.22
N ARG A 53 3.32 10.90 -6.00
CA ARG A 53 4.23 10.44 -7.06
C ARG A 53 3.48 9.70 -8.17
N LEU A 54 2.57 8.81 -7.79
CA LEU A 54 1.75 8.05 -8.73
C LEU A 54 0.96 8.99 -9.67
N MET A 55 0.32 10.03 -9.13
CA MET A 55 -0.45 10.99 -9.92
C MET A 55 0.39 11.92 -10.79
N ASN A 56 1.64 12.18 -10.40
CA ASN A 56 2.54 13.06 -11.15
C ASN A 56 3.31 12.32 -12.25
N ASP A 57 3.71 11.08 -11.98
CA ASP A 57 4.68 10.36 -12.80
C ASP A 57 3.98 9.43 -13.81
N PHE A 58 2.72 9.05 -13.59
CA PHE A 58 1.99 8.06 -14.40
C PHE A 58 0.67 8.57 -14.93
N LYS A 59 0.19 7.94 -16.01
CA LYS A 59 -1.17 8.17 -16.53
C LYS A 59 -2.15 7.31 -15.75
N ILE A 60 -3.05 7.96 -15.02
CA ILE A 60 -4.00 7.34 -14.08
C ILE A 60 -5.46 7.53 -14.56
N ASP A 61 -5.66 8.10 -15.76
CA ASP A 61 -6.97 8.54 -16.24
C ASP A 61 -8.03 7.44 -16.14
N ASP A 62 -9.18 7.80 -15.59
CA ASP A 62 -10.35 6.95 -15.34
C ASP A 62 -10.14 5.73 -14.41
N LYS A 63 -9.00 5.65 -13.70
CA LYS A 63 -8.76 4.63 -12.68
C LYS A 63 -9.22 5.08 -11.30
N ARG A 64 -9.85 4.18 -10.54
CA ARG A 64 -10.14 4.43 -9.13
C ARG A 64 -8.85 4.35 -8.33
N THR A 65 -8.49 5.44 -7.65
CA THR A 65 -7.36 5.47 -6.72
C THR A 65 -7.85 5.47 -5.27
N VAL A 66 -7.15 4.70 -4.43
CA VAL A 66 -7.34 4.68 -2.98
C VAL A 66 -6.03 5.07 -2.34
N GLU A 67 -6.03 6.16 -1.59
CA GLU A 67 -4.91 6.57 -0.76
C GLU A 67 -5.08 6.00 0.65
N LEU A 68 -4.07 5.26 1.11
CA LEU A 68 -3.97 4.81 2.50
C LEU A 68 -2.97 5.70 3.24
N ASN A 69 -3.32 6.08 4.47
CA ASN A 69 -2.48 6.88 5.34
C ASN A 69 -2.18 6.10 6.62
N VAL A 70 -1.15 5.26 6.56
CA VAL A 70 -0.66 4.49 7.70
C VAL A 70 0.85 4.69 7.80
N ASP A 71 1.28 5.18 8.96
CA ASP A 71 2.71 5.31 9.28
C ASP A 71 3.30 3.95 9.65
N ASP A 72 4.47 3.64 9.10
CA ASP A 72 5.22 2.41 9.34
C ASP A 72 6.54 2.66 10.08
N ARG A 73 6.75 3.88 10.59
CA ARG A 73 7.94 4.25 11.36
C ARG A 73 7.74 3.96 12.85
N PRO A 74 8.54 3.04 13.45
CA PRO A 74 8.42 2.70 14.87
C PRO A 74 8.55 3.90 15.79
N GLU A 75 9.37 4.89 15.45
CA GLU A 75 9.58 6.10 16.24
C GLU A 75 8.35 7.02 16.32
N ILE A 76 7.39 6.85 15.40
CA ILE A 76 6.12 7.59 15.41
C ILE A 76 5.01 6.74 16.00
N VAL A 77 5.02 5.43 15.72
CA VAL A 77 3.94 4.52 16.12
C VAL A 77 4.13 4.00 17.56
N LEU A 78 5.38 3.83 18.02
CA LEU A 78 5.70 3.34 19.36
C LEU A 78 6.06 4.50 20.31
N PRO A 79 5.59 4.46 21.58
CA PRO A 79 5.88 5.51 22.57
C PRO A 79 7.36 5.68 22.93
N ALA A 80 8.17 4.63 22.74
CA ALA A 80 9.60 4.63 22.96
C ALA A 80 10.26 4.34 21.62
N GLY A 81 10.76 5.36 20.94
CA GLY A 81 11.33 5.29 19.59
C GLY A 81 12.52 4.35 19.49
N LYS A 82 12.23 3.05 19.37
CA LYS A 82 13.20 1.99 19.19
C LYS A 82 13.44 1.80 17.71
N GLN A 83 14.72 1.70 17.33
CA GLN A 83 15.06 1.02 16.09
C GLN A 83 14.72 -0.46 16.27
N LEU A 84 13.97 -1.01 15.31
CA LEU A 84 13.60 -2.41 15.26
C LEU A 84 14.25 -3.04 14.04
N ASP A 85 14.72 -4.27 14.19
CA ASP A 85 15.23 -5.10 13.11
C ASP A 85 14.66 -6.52 13.21
N GLY A 86 14.93 -7.34 12.18
CA GLY A 86 14.54 -8.75 12.14
C GLY A 86 13.08 -9.02 12.53
N ASP A 87 12.90 -9.94 13.46
CA ASP A 87 11.58 -10.38 13.94
C ASP A 87 10.82 -9.28 14.68
N ASP A 88 11.51 -8.37 15.38
CA ASP A 88 10.87 -7.26 16.08
C ASP A 88 10.25 -6.28 15.09
N TRP A 89 10.90 -6.05 13.94
CA TRP A 89 10.32 -5.27 12.85
C TRP A 89 9.07 -5.95 12.28
N VAL A 90 9.12 -7.26 12.04
CA VAL A 90 7.97 -8.02 11.51
C VAL A 90 6.80 -7.98 12.48
N ASN A 91 7.05 -8.28 13.76
CA ASN A 91 6.03 -8.21 14.82
C ASN A 91 5.40 -6.82 14.94
N PHE A 92 6.21 -5.76 14.79
CA PHE A 92 5.71 -4.40 14.76
C PHE A 92 4.75 -4.16 13.58
N GLN A 93 5.14 -4.58 12.37
CA GLN A 93 4.31 -4.43 11.18
C GLN A 93 2.98 -5.18 11.33
N GLU A 94 3.03 -6.44 11.76
CA GLU A 94 1.84 -7.28 11.96
C GLU A 94 0.90 -6.76 13.03
N ARG A 95 1.44 -6.17 14.10
CA ARG A 95 0.63 -5.71 15.23
C ARG A 95 0.05 -4.31 15.04
N TYR A 96 0.79 -3.40 14.39
CA TYR A 96 0.45 -1.98 14.39
C TYR A 96 0.15 -1.39 13.02
N VAL A 97 0.76 -1.92 11.95
CA VAL A 97 0.70 -1.34 10.60
C VAL A 97 -0.34 -2.08 9.76
N TYR A 98 -0.19 -3.39 9.60
CA TYR A 98 -1.03 -4.21 8.73
C TYR A 98 -2.52 -4.19 9.10
N PRO A 99 -2.94 -4.25 10.38
CA PRO A 99 -4.34 -4.18 10.73
C PRO A 99 -5.00 -2.86 10.29
N LYS A 100 -4.28 -1.74 10.44
CA LYS A 100 -4.77 -0.40 10.01
C LYS A 100 -4.85 -0.27 8.50
N LEU A 101 -3.88 -0.84 7.77
CA LEU A 101 -3.94 -0.90 6.31
C LEU A 101 -5.17 -1.69 5.83
N LEU A 102 -5.44 -2.84 6.45
CA LEU A 102 -6.63 -3.63 6.12
C LEU A 102 -7.93 -2.93 6.49
N GLU A 103 -7.98 -2.22 7.60
CA GLU A 103 -9.13 -1.43 8.01
C GLU A 103 -9.45 -0.35 6.96
N GLN A 104 -8.46 0.46 6.57
CA GLN A 104 -8.65 1.50 5.55
C GLN A 104 -8.98 0.91 4.17
N LEU A 105 -8.30 -0.17 3.77
CA LEU A 105 -8.60 -0.85 2.50
C LEU A 105 -10.02 -1.40 2.48
N LYS A 106 -10.47 -2.07 3.56
CA LYS A 106 -11.83 -2.59 3.66
C LYS A 106 -12.88 -1.49 3.69
N GLY A 107 -12.60 -0.35 4.32
CA GLY A 107 -13.47 0.82 4.23
C GLY A 107 -13.61 1.28 2.79
N ALA A 108 -12.48 1.53 2.13
CA ALA A 108 -12.45 1.96 0.72
C ALA A 108 -13.08 0.95 -0.25
N MET A 109 -13.05 -0.35 0.09
CA MET A 109 -13.69 -1.41 -0.69
C MET A 109 -15.14 -1.71 -0.28
N GLY A 110 -15.54 -1.40 0.94
CA GLY A 110 -16.91 -1.56 1.43
C GLY A 110 -17.83 -0.56 0.76
N ASP A 111 -17.34 0.66 0.58
CA ASP A 111 -17.96 1.73 -0.21
C ASP A 111 -18.02 1.42 -1.73
N LEU A 112 -17.62 0.21 -2.17
CA LEU A 112 -17.78 -0.27 -3.56
C LEU A 112 -19.09 -1.04 -3.79
N LYS A 113 -19.83 -1.40 -2.74
CA LYS A 113 -21.02 -2.27 -2.85
C LYS A 113 -22.35 -1.54 -3.02
N ASP A 114 -22.35 -0.21 -3.11
CA ASP A 114 -23.55 0.62 -3.26
C ASP A 114 -23.60 1.33 -4.63
#